data_AF-A0A653W499-F1
#
_entry.id   AF-A0A653W499-F1
#
_cell.length_a   1.000
_cell.length_b   1.000
_cell.length_c   1.000
_cell.angle_alpha   90.00
_cell.angle_beta   90.00
_cell.angle_gamma   90.00
#
_symmetry.space_group_name_H-M   'P 1'
#
loop_
_entity.id
_entity.type
_entity.pdbx_description
1 polymer ?
#
loop_
_entity_poly.entity_id
_entity_poly.type
_entity_poly.pdbx_seq_one_letter_code
_entity_poly.pdbx_strand_id
1 'polypeptide(L)'
;MVSTAGPRTGPSSAVNVSAPRVRPRVDGTLTAARRTGAGTPIRDVMTAFPRPRERRAGELVQHPAPEPTPTTQADPAAPQGRFARTLRSRWLLGGLVALTATAVAGTTVAYASMSTTVALSVDGEQREVTALASTVGDVLEAEGVEVGPRDIVAPSADEEIEEGTAITVRYARQLDLVVDGEEETHWVTATSVSDALAQVGTDYRGSDLSTSRSMTIGRDGASLRVVTPKKLTLALAGEKPVTKQLTALRVSDALEQMKVDVDKTDEVSPKPGRVLEDGDKIVFTDVRVATERDRDQVIEAGTTQRDDPDALEGETSTVRAAQDGVRDVTYRVVFRNGEEASRKVVTSSVVREPVTGIVAVGTRVPEPEPEPEPAPAAPTSNFAGGSTVWDQLAQCESGGNWAINTGNGYYGGLQFNLGTWQSYGGTGLPSSNSRETQIAVAERLRAATGGYGSWPSCSSSLGLPQ
;
A
#
# COMPACT_ATOMS: atom_id res chain seq x y z
N MET A 1 16.70 50.31 -34.75
CA MET A 1 18.09 50.55 -34.37
C MET A 1 18.49 49.53 -33.30
N VAL A 2 19.70 49.02 -33.45
CA VAL A 2 20.35 47.91 -32.73
C VAL A 2 20.50 48.18 -31.23
N SER A 3 20.31 47.19 -30.36
CA SER A 3 21.35 46.81 -29.37
C SER A 3 21.09 45.49 -28.65
N THR A 4 21.98 44.55 -28.94
CA THR A 4 22.31 43.28 -28.28
C THR A 4 23.03 43.47 -26.94
N ALA A 5 22.87 42.52 -26.00
CA ALA A 5 23.96 41.80 -25.29
C ALA A 5 23.48 41.17 -23.95
N GLY A 6 23.68 39.85 -23.78
CA GLY A 6 23.85 39.22 -22.46
C GLY A 6 25.34 39.26 -22.03
N PRO A 7 25.88 38.27 -21.31
CA PRO A 7 25.43 37.58 -20.08
C PRO A 7 26.54 37.61 -18.99
N ARG A 8 26.27 37.20 -17.74
CA ARG A 8 27.33 36.72 -16.81
C ARG A 8 26.85 35.62 -15.88
N THR A 9 27.74 34.66 -15.69
CA THR A 9 27.63 33.35 -15.05
C THR A 9 28.31 33.30 -13.67
N GLY A 10 27.83 32.40 -12.81
CA GLY A 10 28.59 31.71 -11.75
C GLY A 10 28.19 32.01 -10.28
N PRO A 11 28.51 31.14 -9.30
CA PRO A 11 28.49 29.67 -9.33
C PRO A 11 27.79 29.01 -8.12
N SER A 12 27.49 27.72 -8.33
CA SER A 12 27.32 26.59 -7.40
C SER A 12 27.61 26.79 -5.90
N SER A 13 26.66 26.38 -5.05
CA SER A 13 26.94 25.87 -3.69
C SER A 13 25.91 24.80 -3.33
N ALA A 14 26.35 23.55 -3.44
CA ALA A 14 25.65 22.37 -2.95
C ALA A 14 25.77 22.32 -1.43
N VAL A 15 24.64 22.32 -0.73
CA VAL A 15 24.60 22.05 0.72
C VAL A 15 24.42 20.55 0.90
N ASN A 16 25.50 19.91 1.34
CA ASN A 16 25.58 18.50 1.68
C ASN A 16 25.05 18.30 3.11
N VAL A 17 23.81 17.83 3.27
CA VAL A 17 23.26 17.48 4.58
C VAL A 17 23.62 16.03 4.90
N SER A 18 24.58 15.87 5.79
CA SER A 18 25.02 14.58 6.34
C SER A 18 23.91 13.94 7.19
N ALA A 19 23.55 12.70 6.85
CA ALA A 19 22.71 11.84 7.68
C ALA A 19 23.47 11.33 8.92
N PRO A 20 22.82 11.19 10.09
CA PRO A 20 23.45 10.58 11.25
C PRO A 20 23.50 9.04 11.13
N ARG A 21 24.72 8.49 11.23
CA ARG A 21 24.98 7.05 11.37
C ARG A 21 24.52 6.57 12.75
N VAL A 22 23.52 5.71 12.79
CA VAL A 22 23.18 4.91 13.98
C VAL A 22 24.10 3.70 14.03
N ARG A 23 24.92 3.59 15.08
CA ARG A 23 25.70 2.38 15.41
C ARG A 23 24.83 1.41 16.21
N PRO A 24 24.90 0.09 15.99
CA PRO A 24 24.31 -0.88 16.91
C PRO A 24 25.20 -1.04 18.15
N ARG A 25 24.59 -0.93 19.34
CA ARG A 25 25.20 -1.23 20.63
C ARG A 25 24.92 -2.70 20.94
N VAL A 26 26.00 -3.47 21.06
CA VAL A 26 26.00 -4.85 21.56
C VAL A 26 26.37 -4.79 23.03
N ASP A 27 25.50 -5.30 23.89
CA ASP A 27 25.70 -5.80 25.26
C ASP A 27 24.30 -6.33 25.67
N GLY A 28 24.03 -7.61 25.97
CA GLY A 28 24.80 -8.55 26.75
C GLY A 28 24.29 -8.53 28.20
N THR A 29 23.23 -9.30 28.51
CA THR A 29 23.00 -9.96 29.84
C THR A 29 21.67 -10.73 29.87
N LEU A 30 21.77 -12.05 29.83
CA LEU A 30 20.73 -13.00 30.24
C LEU A 30 20.66 -13.01 31.77
N THR A 31 19.53 -12.63 32.34
CA THR A 31 19.22 -12.90 33.76
C THR A 31 18.01 -13.85 33.81
N ALA A 32 18.28 -15.09 34.20
CA ALA A 32 17.27 -16.10 34.46
C ALA A 32 16.52 -15.77 35.76
N ALA A 33 15.19 -15.61 35.68
CA ALA A 33 14.32 -15.52 36.84
C ALA A 33 13.41 -16.75 36.89
N ARG A 34 13.76 -17.68 37.77
CA ARG A 34 12.90 -18.74 38.31
C ARG A 34 11.71 -18.09 39.03
N ARG A 35 10.48 -18.45 38.68
CA ARG A 35 9.33 -18.39 39.61
C ARG A 35 8.45 -19.64 39.48
N THR A 36 8.49 -20.40 40.57
CA THR A 36 7.39 -21.18 41.17
C THR A 36 6.11 -20.32 41.24
N GLY A 37 4.86 -20.76 41.17
CA GLY A 37 4.17 -22.05 41.22
C GLY A 37 2.67 -21.74 41.48
N ALA A 38 1.83 -22.78 41.42
CA ALA A 38 0.36 -22.81 41.67
C ALA A 38 -0.51 -22.32 40.48
N GLY A 39 -1.46 -23.06 39.91
CA GLY A 39 -2.17 -24.27 40.36
C GLY A 39 -3.61 -23.93 40.72
N THR A 40 -4.58 -24.29 39.86
CA THR A 40 -5.91 -24.88 40.16
C THR A 40 -6.72 -25.02 38.85
N PRO A 41 -7.45 -26.14 38.62
CA PRO A 41 -7.95 -26.54 37.30
C PRO A 41 -9.43 -26.15 37.06
N ILE A 42 -9.82 -26.03 35.79
CA ILE A 42 -11.23 -25.92 35.36
C ILE A 42 -11.65 -27.22 34.66
N ARG A 43 -12.84 -27.66 35.05
CA ARG A 43 -13.50 -28.95 34.78
C ARG A 43 -13.81 -29.23 33.32
N ASP A 44 -13.82 -30.52 33.06
CA ASP A 44 -14.28 -31.28 31.89
C ASP A 44 -15.64 -30.84 31.32
N VAL A 45 -15.71 -30.79 29.99
CA VAL A 45 -16.90 -31.18 29.22
C VAL A 45 -16.47 -32.21 28.17
N MET A 46 -16.95 -33.43 28.39
CA MET A 46 -16.83 -34.60 27.52
C MET A 46 -17.52 -34.37 26.18
N THR A 47 -16.81 -34.64 25.08
CA THR A 47 -17.38 -35.28 23.88
C THR A 47 -16.37 -36.27 23.32
N ALA A 48 -16.83 -37.51 23.20
CA ALA A 48 -16.04 -38.70 22.89
C ALA A 48 -16.17 -39.08 21.41
N PHE A 49 -15.06 -39.38 20.74
CA PHE A 49 -14.97 -40.31 19.60
C PHE A 49 -13.57 -40.96 19.55
N PRO A 50 -13.43 -42.19 19.03
CA PRO A 50 -12.48 -43.19 19.53
C PRO A 50 -11.11 -43.17 18.85
N ARG A 51 -10.07 -43.53 19.62
CA ARG A 51 -8.71 -43.83 19.12
C ARG A 51 -8.55 -45.31 18.75
N PRO A 52 -7.61 -45.64 17.84
CA PRO A 52 -7.35 -47.02 17.43
C PRO A 52 -6.56 -47.80 18.49
N ARG A 53 -6.78 -49.13 18.50
CA ARG A 53 -6.14 -50.10 19.40
C ARG A 53 -4.61 -50.17 19.19
N GLU A 54 -3.85 -49.85 20.23
CA GLU A 54 -2.44 -50.22 20.37
C GLU A 54 -2.30 -51.74 20.54
N ARG A 55 -1.46 -52.37 19.72
CA ARG A 55 -0.98 -53.73 19.94
C ARG A 55 0.26 -53.70 20.83
N ARG A 56 0.26 -54.64 21.77
CA ARG A 56 1.33 -54.97 22.73
C ARG A 56 2.71 -55.07 22.07
N ALA A 57 3.68 -54.49 22.76
CA ALA A 57 5.11 -54.68 22.58
C ALA A 57 5.49 -56.17 22.68
N GLY A 58 6.20 -56.64 21.65
CA GLY A 58 6.92 -57.91 21.63
C GLY A 58 8.39 -57.68 21.95
N GLU A 59 8.91 -58.57 22.76
CA GLU A 59 10.22 -58.65 23.39
C GLU A 59 11.40 -58.62 22.38
N LEU A 60 12.45 -57.87 22.74
CA LEU A 60 13.75 -57.87 22.06
C LEU A 60 14.41 -59.23 22.18
N VAL A 61 14.77 -59.85 21.05
CA VAL A 61 15.80 -60.90 20.98
C VAL A 61 16.87 -60.45 19.99
N GLN A 62 18.08 -60.25 20.52
CA GLN A 62 19.30 -60.01 19.77
C GLN A 62 19.72 -61.32 19.07
N HIS A 63 20.01 -61.25 17.77
CA HIS A 63 20.75 -62.31 17.05
C HIS A 63 22.13 -61.78 16.63
N PRO A 64 23.23 -62.48 17.01
CA PRO A 64 24.59 -62.12 16.63
C PRO A 64 25.02 -62.70 15.27
N ALA A 65 26.14 -62.15 14.76
CA ALA A 65 26.80 -62.43 13.49
C ALA A 65 27.16 -63.92 13.25
N PRO A 66 27.32 -64.36 11.98
CA PRO A 66 27.72 -65.72 11.67
C PRO A 66 29.23 -65.84 11.42
N GLU A 67 29.92 -66.65 12.23
CA GLU A 67 31.09 -67.47 11.84
C GLU A 67 31.14 -68.71 12.78
N PRO A 68 32.02 -69.71 12.55
CA PRO A 68 31.86 -70.82 11.64
C PRO A 68 31.69 -72.15 12.42
N THR A 69 31.15 -73.21 11.80
CA THR A 69 31.02 -74.53 12.45
C THR A 69 31.33 -75.68 11.48
N PRO A 70 31.66 -76.89 11.97
CA PRO A 70 32.96 -77.50 11.72
C PRO A 70 32.89 -78.84 10.98
N THR A 71 34.05 -79.28 10.53
CA THR A 71 34.35 -80.62 10.03
C THR A 71 33.95 -81.68 11.06
N THR A 72 33.05 -82.60 10.70
CA THR A 72 32.76 -83.81 11.49
C THR A 72 33.29 -85.04 10.76
N GLN A 73 34.18 -85.73 11.45
CA GLN A 73 34.76 -87.03 11.13
C GLN A 73 33.69 -88.12 11.07
N ALA A 74 33.81 -89.01 10.10
CA ALA A 74 33.10 -90.27 10.04
C ALA A 74 34.13 -91.41 10.17
N ASP A 75 33.86 -92.35 11.07
CA ASP A 75 34.46 -93.69 11.13
C ASP A 75 33.45 -94.66 11.81
N PRO A 76 33.56 -95.99 11.65
CA PRO A 76 32.50 -96.77 11.00
C PRO A 76 31.95 -97.92 11.86
N ALA A 77 30.77 -98.44 11.49
CA ALA A 77 30.29 -99.74 11.96
C ALA A 77 29.73 -100.56 10.76
N ALA A 78 30.29 -101.75 10.59
CA ALA A 78 30.01 -102.70 9.52
C ALA A 78 28.60 -103.31 9.58
N PRO A 79 28.14 -103.90 8.47
CA PRO A 79 27.67 -105.27 8.57
C PRO A 79 28.38 -106.21 7.58
N GLN A 80 28.43 -107.45 8.02
CA GLN A 80 29.10 -108.59 7.40
C GLN A 80 28.31 -109.10 6.18
N GLY A 81 29.03 -109.66 5.20
CA GLY A 81 28.55 -110.86 4.52
C GLY A 81 28.17 -110.75 3.04
N ARG A 82 29.15 -111.13 2.20
CA ARG A 82 29.01 -111.91 0.95
C ARG A 82 28.28 -111.25 -0.23
N PHE A 83 29.03 -110.62 -1.13
CA PHE A 83 29.11 -111.09 -2.52
C PHE A 83 30.50 -110.85 -3.07
N ALA A 84 31.06 -111.92 -3.62
CA ALA A 84 32.43 -112.05 -4.07
C ALA A 84 32.59 -111.58 -5.51
N ARG A 85 33.79 -111.09 -5.82
CA ARG A 85 34.45 -111.06 -7.14
C ARG A 85 33.70 -110.34 -8.26
N THR A 86 34.14 -109.11 -8.58
CA THR A 86 34.73 -108.74 -9.89
C THR A 86 35.08 -107.25 -9.96
N LEU A 87 36.27 -106.89 -9.49
CA LEU A 87 36.97 -105.67 -9.93
C LEU A 87 38.41 -106.06 -10.26
N ARG A 88 38.70 -106.29 -11.55
CA ARG A 88 40.08 -106.46 -12.05
C ARG A 88 40.28 -105.84 -13.45
N SER A 89 39.70 -104.67 -13.70
CA SER A 89 40.10 -103.87 -14.85
C SER A 89 40.35 -102.42 -14.43
N ARG A 90 41.62 -102.02 -14.45
CA ARG A 90 42.06 -100.63 -14.23
C ARG A 90 41.47 -99.67 -15.28
N TRP A 91 41.01 -100.20 -16.41
CA TRP A 91 40.34 -99.46 -17.48
C TRP A 91 38.87 -99.17 -17.19
N LEU A 92 38.16 -100.04 -16.47
CA LEU A 92 36.74 -99.83 -16.13
C LEU A 92 36.56 -98.79 -15.01
N LEU A 93 37.49 -98.72 -14.06
CA LEU A 93 37.49 -97.69 -13.00
C LEU A 93 37.94 -96.31 -13.53
N GLY A 94 38.94 -96.26 -14.40
CA GLY A 94 39.32 -95.03 -15.10
C GLY A 94 38.22 -94.52 -16.03
N GLY A 95 37.53 -95.44 -16.73
CA GLY A 95 36.39 -95.13 -17.60
C GLY A 95 35.18 -94.60 -16.84
N LEU A 96 34.88 -95.12 -15.64
CA LEU A 96 33.71 -94.70 -14.86
C LEU A 96 33.92 -93.35 -14.17
N VAL A 97 35.13 -93.05 -13.68
CA VAL A 97 35.51 -91.73 -13.16
C VAL A 97 35.57 -90.69 -14.29
N ALA A 98 36.09 -91.07 -15.46
CA ALA A 98 36.03 -90.22 -16.66
C ALA A 98 34.58 -89.99 -17.10
N LEU A 99 33.69 -90.99 -17.04
CA LEU A 99 32.27 -90.84 -17.40
C LEU A 99 31.52 -89.91 -16.45
N THR A 100 31.75 -90.01 -15.13
CA THR A 100 31.14 -89.07 -14.17
C THR A 100 31.76 -87.68 -14.26
N ALA A 101 33.07 -87.56 -14.50
CA ALA A 101 33.71 -86.27 -14.71
C ALA A 101 33.26 -85.63 -16.03
N THR A 102 33.01 -86.41 -17.09
CA THR A 102 32.47 -85.92 -18.37
C THR A 102 30.96 -85.71 -18.31
N ALA A 103 30.22 -86.41 -17.44
CA ALA A 103 28.81 -86.13 -17.18
C ALA A 103 28.66 -84.84 -16.37
N VAL A 104 29.46 -84.62 -15.33
CA VAL A 104 29.43 -83.37 -14.55
C VAL A 104 29.98 -82.20 -15.39
N ALA A 105 31.13 -82.37 -16.05
CA ALA A 105 31.68 -81.35 -16.95
C ALA A 105 30.79 -81.11 -18.18
N GLY A 106 30.20 -82.17 -18.73
CA GLY A 106 29.27 -82.11 -19.86
C GLY A 106 27.94 -81.46 -19.47
N THR A 107 27.42 -81.70 -18.26
CA THR A 107 26.27 -80.96 -17.75
C THR A 107 26.60 -79.48 -17.54
N THR A 108 27.75 -79.12 -16.95
CA THR A 108 28.10 -77.70 -16.74
C THR A 108 28.36 -76.95 -18.05
N VAL A 109 28.97 -77.60 -19.05
CA VAL A 109 29.16 -77.01 -20.39
C VAL A 109 27.83 -76.94 -21.15
N ALA A 110 26.94 -77.92 -20.98
CA ALA A 110 25.60 -77.86 -21.57
C ALA A 110 24.74 -76.73 -20.97
N TYR A 111 24.77 -76.54 -19.65
CA TYR A 111 24.07 -75.42 -18.99
C TYR A 111 24.54 -74.05 -19.51
N ALA A 112 25.85 -73.87 -19.70
CA ALA A 112 26.40 -72.64 -20.27
C ALA A 112 26.01 -72.42 -21.74
N SER A 113 25.71 -73.48 -22.50
CA SER A 113 25.23 -73.38 -23.89
C SER A 113 23.71 -73.16 -24.04
N MET A 114 22.95 -73.21 -22.94
CA MET A 114 21.49 -73.07 -22.95
C MET A 114 21.00 -71.80 -22.24
N SER A 115 21.88 -71.09 -21.53
CA SER A 115 21.56 -69.82 -20.88
C SER A 115 21.97 -68.65 -21.75
N THR A 116 21.11 -67.65 -21.84
CA THR A 116 21.39 -66.38 -22.53
C THR A 116 21.66 -65.31 -21.48
N THR A 117 22.75 -64.56 -21.63
CA THR A 117 23.06 -63.40 -20.79
C THR A 117 22.50 -62.15 -21.45
N VAL A 118 21.70 -61.40 -20.71
CA VAL A 118 21.07 -60.16 -21.17
C VAL A 118 21.35 -59.01 -20.21
N ALA A 119 21.35 -57.79 -20.72
CA ALA A 119 21.45 -56.59 -19.90
C ALA A 119 20.05 -56.09 -19.57
N LEU A 120 19.62 -56.21 -18.31
CA LEU A 120 18.33 -55.75 -17.83
C LEU A 120 18.48 -54.40 -17.11
N SER A 121 17.78 -53.39 -17.60
CA SER A 121 17.68 -52.05 -17.01
C SER A 121 16.26 -51.83 -16.51
N VAL A 122 16.05 -51.74 -15.19
CA VAL A 122 14.75 -51.42 -14.60
C VAL A 122 14.82 -50.00 -14.05
N ASP A 123 14.06 -49.07 -14.65
CA ASP A 123 14.08 -47.65 -14.33
C ASP A 123 15.48 -47.00 -14.32
N GLY A 124 16.39 -47.53 -15.15
CA GLY A 124 17.76 -47.05 -15.28
C GLY A 124 18.78 -47.75 -14.37
N GLU A 125 18.33 -48.61 -13.45
CA GLU A 125 19.22 -49.48 -12.69
C GLU A 125 19.56 -50.72 -13.52
N GLN A 126 20.83 -50.84 -13.91
CA GLN A 126 21.33 -51.85 -14.83
C GLN A 126 21.93 -53.04 -14.09
N ARG A 127 21.63 -54.23 -14.57
CA ARG A 127 22.21 -55.50 -14.12
C ARG A 127 22.29 -56.50 -15.26
N GLU A 128 23.27 -57.39 -15.19
CA GLU A 128 23.34 -58.55 -16.09
C GLU A 128 22.52 -59.70 -15.48
N VAL A 129 21.74 -60.35 -16.33
CA VAL A 129 20.87 -61.47 -15.97
C VAL A 129 21.19 -62.63 -16.90
N THR A 130 21.46 -63.79 -16.31
CA THR A 130 21.64 -65.04 -17.05
C THR A 130 20.41 -65.90 -16.81
N ALA A 131 19.60 -66.10 -17.85
CA ALA A 131 18.33 -66.82 -17.74
C ALA A 131 18.22 -67.95 -18.78
N LEU A 132 17.49 -69.00 -18.44
CA LEU A 132 17.03 -70.03 -19.38
C LEU A 132 15.69 -69.56 -20.00
N ALA A 133 15.74 -68.43 -20.70
CA ALA A 133 14.59 -67.73 -21.25
C ALA A 133 14.71 -67.60 -22.77
N SER A 134 13.57 -67.66 -23.47
CA SER A 134 13.51 -67.48 -24.93
C SER A 134 13.06 -66.09 -25.34
N THR A 135 12.31 -65.40 -24.49
CA THR A 135 11.72 -64.09 -24.77
C THR A 135 12.00 -63.07 -23.67
N VAL A 136 11.76 -61.79 -23.97
CA VAL A 136 11.85 -60.72 -22.97
C VAL A 136 10.92 -60.98 -21.78
N GLY A 137 9.68 -61.42 -22.04
CA GLY A 137 8.69 -61.72 -21.01
C GLY A 137 9.16 -62.83 -20.05
N ASP A 138 9.76 -63.90 -20.59
CA ASP A 138 10.32 -64.99 -19.79
C ASP A 138 11.42 -64.49 -18.83
N VAL A 139 12.29 -63.56 -19.29
CA VAL A 139 13.34 -62.95 -18.45
C VAL A 139 12.71 -62.12 -17.34
N LEU A 140 11.70 -61.30 -17.66
CA LEU A 140 11.04 -60.45 -16.67
C LEU A 140 10.34 -61.28 -15.60
N GLU A 141 9.65 -62.36 -15.96
CA GLU A 141 9.00 -63.26 -15.02
C GLU A 141 10.03 -63.97 -14.11
N ALA A 142 11.12 -64.48 -14.69
CA ALA A 142 12.19 -65.14 -13.93
C ALA A 142 12.85 -64.20 -12.91
N GLU A 143 12.99 -62.91 -13.26
CA GLU A 143 13.55 -61.88 -12.40
C GLU A 143 12.52 -61.22 -11.46
N GLY A 144 11.26 -61.67 -11.47
CA GLY A 144 10.18 -61.13 -10.64
C GLY A 144 9.79 -59.69 -10.98
N VAL A 145 9.99 -59.29 -12.24
CA VAL A 145 9.67 -57.95 -12.76
C VAL A 145 8.24 -57.95 -13.30
N GLU A 146 7.30 -57.52 -12.46
CA GLU A 146 5.89 -57.39 -12.84
C GLU A 146 5.61 -56.07 -13.57
N VAL A 147 5.26 -56.17 -14.84
CA VAL A 147 4.91 -55.04 -15.70
C VAL A 147 3.40 -54.90 -15.88
N GLY A 148 2.90 -53.68 -15.73
CA GLY A 148 1.52 -53.29 -15.97
C GLY A 148 1.28 -52.77 -17.39
N PRO A 149 0.01 -52.52 -17.77
CA PRO A 149 -0.38 -52.15 -19.14
C PRO A 149 0.09 -50.77 -19.60
N ARG A 150 0.59 -49.93 -18.69
CA ARG A 150 1.13 -48.59 -19.00
C ARG A 150 2.65 -48.55 -18.95
N ASP A 151 3.30 -49.61 -18.48
CA ASP A 151 4.75 -49.68 -18.37
C ASP A 151 5.37 -49.84 -19.77
N ILE A 152 6.58 -49.32 -19.92
CA ILE A 152 7.32 -49.42 -21.18
C ILE A 152 8.30 -50.58 -21.04
N VAL A 153 8.19 -51.55 -21.93
CA VAL A 153 9.16 -52.64 -22.08
C VAL A 153 9.72 -52.58 -23.49
N ALA A 154 11.04 -52.52 -23.61
CA ALA A 154 11.74 -52.50 -24.88
C ALA A 154 12.95 -53.46 -24.83
N PRO A 155 13.07 -54.45 -25.74
CA PRO A 155 12.11 -54.84 -26.78
C PRO A 155 10.76 -55.31 -26.22
N SER A 156 9.79 -55.62 -27.09
CA SER A 156 8.46 -56.07 -26.64
C SER A 156 8.55 -57.37 -25.83
N ALA A 157 7.59 -57.63 -24.95
CA ALA A 157 7.61 -58.82 -24.09
C ALA A 157 7.67 -60.15 -24.87
N ASP A 158 7.14 -60.18 -26.10
CA ASP A 158 7.12 -61.37 -26.95
C ASP A 158 8.37 -61.48 -27.85
N GLU A 159 9.28 -60.50 -27.82
CA GLU A 159 10.50 -60.51 -28.63
C GLU A 159 11.45 -61.61 -28.16
N GLU A 160 12.02 -62.36 -29.10
CA GLU A 160 13.06 -63.35 -28.83
C GLU A 160 14.36 -62.67 -28.37
N ILE A 161 15.08 -63.30 -27.44
CA ILE A 161 16.33 -62.77 -26.88
C ILE A 161 17.56 -63.51 -27.41
N GLU A 162 18.65 -62.76 -27.60
CA GLU A 162 19.97 -63.26 -27.99
C GLU A 162 21.02 -62.86 -26.94
N GLU A 163 22.23 -63.40 -27.05
CA GLU A 163 23.33 -63.06 -26.15
C GLU A 163 23.64 -61.55 -26.25
N GLY A 164 23.58 -60.86 -25.10
CA GLY A 164 23.81 -59.43 -25.01
C GLY A 164 22.59 -58.55 -25.35
N THR A 165 21.38 -59.12 -25.52
CA THR A 165 20.16 -58.32 -25.69
C THR A 165 20.00 -57.33 -24.53
N ALA A 166 19.70 -56.07 -24.85
CA ALA A 166 19.46 -55.01 -23.87
C ALA A 166 17.96 -54.83 -23.65
N ILE A 167 17.48 -55.21 -22.47
CA ILE A 167 16.09 -55.12 -22.05
C ILE A 167 15.95 -53.90 -21.14
N THR A 168 15.03 -53.00 -21.49
CA THR A 168 14.69 -51.82 -20.68
C THR A 168 13.24 -51.90 -20.23
N VAL A 169 13.03 -51.78 -18.94
CA VAL A 169 11.72 -51.64 -18.31
C VAL A 169 11.64 -50.27 -17.65
N ARG A 170 10.58 -49.52 -17.95
CA ARG A 170 10.25 -48.27 -17.25
C ARG A 170 8.82 -48.31 -16.73
N TYR A 171 8.67 -48.24 -15.41
CA TYR A 171 7.35 -48.28 -14.80
C TYR A 171 6.62 -46.96 -14.99
N ALA A 172 5.35 -47.05 -15.38
CA ALA A 172 4.44 -45.93 -15.40
C ALA A 172 4.02 -45.56 -13.97
N ARG A 173 4.04 -44.26 -13.72
CA ARG A 173 3.74 -43.63 -12.43
C ARG A 173 2.71 -42.56 -12.68
N GLN A 174 1.67 -42.56 -11.86
CA GLN A 174 0.67 -41.50 -11.90
C GLN A 174 1.25 -40.26 -11.22
N LEU A 175 1.17 -39.12 -11.89
CA LEU A 175 1.54 -37.83 -11.35
C LEU A 175 0.29 -36.96 -11.32
N ASP A 176 -0.20 -36.67 -10.12
CA ASP A 176 -1.30 -35.73 -9.92
C ASP A 176 -0.71 -34.34 -9.65
N LEU A 177 -0.87 -33.41 -10.58
CA LEU A 177 -0.45 -32.02 -10.43
C LEU A 177 -1.63 -31.14 -10.01
N VAL A 178 -1.37 -30.21 -9.09
CA VAL A 178 -2.28 -29.11 -8.77
C VAL A 178 -1.58 -27.81 -9.12
N VAL A 179 -1.82 -27.30 -10.32
CA VAL A 179 -1.16 -26.11 -10.89
C VAL A 179 -2.04 -24.90 -10.64
N ASP A 180 -1.57 -23.97 -9.80
CA ASP A 180 -2.31 -22.77 -9.41
C ASP A 180 -3.76 -23.04 -8.92
N GLY A 181 -3.98 -24.23 -8.35
CA GLY A 181 -5.28 -24.68 -7.85
C GLY A 181 -6.12 -25.50 -8.85
N GLU A 182 -5.66 -25.68 -10.07
CA GLU A 182 -6.27 -26.56 -11.08
C GLU A 182 -5.65 -27.96 -11.03
N GLU A 183 -6.49 -29.00 -11.02
CA GLU A 183 -6.05 -30.40 -10.89
C GLU A 183 -5.85 -31.04 -12.27
N GLU A 184 -4.71 -31.72 -12.44
CA GLU A 184 -4.34 -32.46 -13.64
C GLU A 184 -3.72 -33.81 -13.28
N THR A 185 -3.97 -34.85 -14.08
CA THR A 185 -3.37 -36.17 -13.89
C THR A 185 -2.60 -36.58 -15.14
N HIS A 186 -1.34 -36.94 -14.97
CA HIS A 186 -0.44 -37.36 -16.04
C HIS A 186 0.20 -38.71 -15.72
N TRP A 187 0.51 -39.49 -16.75
CA TRP A 187 1.29 -40.72 -16.60
C TRP A 187 2.73 -40.48 -17.08
N VAL A 188 3.69 -40.74 -16.21
CA VAL A 188 5.12 -40.53 -16.48
C VAL A 188 5.91 -41.81 -16.23
N THR A 189 7.10 -41.92 -16.82
CA THR A 189 8.06 -43.01 -16.55
C THR A 189 9.29 -42.52 -15.79
N ALA A 190 9.28 -41.24 -15.43
CA ALA A 190 10.31 -40.59 -14.64
C ALA A 190 10.31 -41.07 -13.19
N THR A 191 11.49 -41.28 -12.64
CA THR A 191 11.71 -41.66 -11.24
C THR A 191 11.92 -40.46 -10.32
N SER A 192 11.95 -39.24 -10.86
CA SER A 192 12.14 -38.01 -10.10
C SER A 192 11.10 -36.96 -10.48
N VAL A 193 10.77 -36.05 -9.55
CA VAL A 193 9.86 -34.93 -9.82
C VAL A 193 10.37 -34.05 -10.96
N SER A 194 11.67 -33.77 -11.00
CA SER A 194 12.29 -32.99 -12.09
C SER A 194 12.03 -33.59 -13.46
N ASP A 195 12.34 -34.88 -13.63
CA ASP A 195 12.22 -35.55 -14.91
C ASP A 195 10.75 -35.79 -15.28
N ALA A 196 9.88 -35.97 -14.28
CA ALA A 196 8.45 -36.11 -14.50
C ALA A 196 7.84 -34.83 -15.07
N LEU A 197 8.19 -33.67 -14.50
CA LEU A 197 7.74 -32.37 -15.02
C LEU A 197 8.28 -32.13 -16.44
N ALA A 198 9.54 -32.47 -16.70
CA ALA A 198 10.12 -32.40 -18.04
C ALA A 198 9.38 -33.30 -19.05
N GLN A 199 8.95 -34.50 -18.63
CA GLN A 199 8.20 -35.44 -19.47
C GLN A 199 6.77 -34.96 -19.77
N VAL A 200 6.11 -34.27 -18.83
CA VAL A 200 4.82 -33.59 -19.07
C VAL A 200 4.95 -32.44 -20.08
N GLY A 201 6.19 -32.02 -20.37
CA GLY A 201 6.48 -30.95 -21.33
C GLY A 201 6.50 -29.55 -20.69
N THR A 202 6.46 -29.47 -19.37
CA THR A 202 6.46 -28.20 -18.63
C THR A 202 7.55 -28.19 -17.57
N ASP A 203 8.56 -27.33 -17.74
CA ASP A 203 9.71 -27.28 -16.81
C ASP A 203 9.37 -26.63 -15.45
N TYR A 204 8.27 -25.87 -15.40
CA TYR A 204 7.83 -25.04 -14.28
C TYR A 204 8.99 -24.28 -13.63
N ARG A 205 9.97 -23.82 -14.40
CA ARG A 205 11.17 -23.17 -13.85
C ARG A 205 10.78 -21.95 -13.02
N GLY A 206 11.37 -21.86 -11.83
CA GLY A 206 11.07 -20.78 -10.88
C GLY A 206 9.71 -20.87 -10.20
N SER A 207 8.93 -21.94 -10.41
CA SER A 207 7.70 -22.21 -9.66
C SER A 207 8.00 -22.74 -8.27
N ASP A 208 7.13 -22.40 -7.31
CA ASP A 208 7.15 -22.99 -5.98
C ASP A 208 6.45 -24.35 -6.02
N LEU A 209 7.08 -25.35 -5.40
CA LEU A 209 6.64 -26.73 -5.44
C LEU A 209 6.37 -27.23 -4.02
N SER A 210 5.32 -28.04 -3.84
CA SER A 210 5.05 -28.67 -2.53
C SER A 210 6.10 -29.69 -2.09
N THR A 211 7.03 -30.06 -2.97
CA THR A 211 8.14 -30.99 -2.67
C THR A 211 9.39 -30.65 -3.48
N SER A 212 10.51 -31.31 -3.15
CA SER A 212 11.77 -31.14 -3.86
C SER A 212 11.70 -31.70 -5.29
N ARG A 213 12.35 -31.01 -6.24
CA ARG A 213 12.54 -31.52 -7.62
C ARG A 213 13.37 -32.79 -7.69
N SER A 214 14.23 -33.02 -6.70
CA SER A 214 15.03 -34.24 -6.59
C SER A 214 14.31 -35.38 -5.86
N MET A 215 13.06 -35.17 -5.40
CA MET A 215 12.29 -36.23 -4.75
C MET A 215 12.05 -37.37 -5.74
N THR A 216 12.31 -38.59 -5.29
CA THR A 216 12.03 -39.81 -6.03
C THR A 216 10.53 -40.11 -6.05
N ILE A 217 10.03 -40.57 -7.20
CA ILE A 217 8.64 -40.98 -7.40
C ILE A 217 8.59 -42.52 -7.41
N GLY A 218 7.88 -43.09 -6.43
CA GLY A 218 7.64 -44.53 -6.33
C GLY A 218 6.58 -45.02 -7.33
N ARG A 219 6.32 -46.34 -7.33
CA ARG A 219 5.31 -46.96 -8.19
C ARG A 219 3.88 -46.49 -7.88
N ASP A 220 3.63 -46.08 -6.64
CA ASP A 220 2.33 -45.53 -6.21
C ASP A 220 2.02 -44.15 -6.80
N GLY A 221 2.98 -43.55 -7.52
CA GLY A 221 2.86 -42.21 -8.09
C GLY A 221 3.28 -41.10 -7.13
N ALA A 222 2.91 -39.87 -7.47
CA ALA A 222 3.15 -38.69 -6.64
C ALA A 222 2.06 -37.64 -6.85
N SER A 223 1.80 -36.85 -5.82
CA SER A 223 0.94 -35.67 -5.90
C SER A 223 1.78 -34.42 -5.66
N LEU A 224 1.66 -33.42 -6.52
CA LEU A 224 2.49 -32.23 -6.55
C LEU A 224 1.63 -30.98 -6.68
N ARG A 225 1.77 -30.02 -5.75
CA ARG A 225 1.25 -28.67 -5.96
C ARG A 225 2.33 -27.81 -6.59
N VAL A 226 1.94 -27.05 -7.61
CA VAL A 226 2.80 -26.12 -8.34
C VAL A 226 2.16 -24.73 -8.29
N VAL A 227 2.89 -23.74 -7.80
CA VAL A 227 2.49 -22.33 -7.88
C VAL A 227 3.41 -21.63 -8.85
N THR A 228 2.86 -21.21 -10.00
CA THR A 228 3.65 -20.61 -11.07
C THR A 228 4.06 -19.18 -10.71
N PRO A 229 5.24 -18.71 -11.16
CA PRO A 229 5.64 -17.32 -10.95
C PRO A 229 4.74 -16.38 -11.74
N LYS A 230 4.20 -15.37 -11.08
CA LYS A 230 3.35 -14.33 -11.65
C LYS A 230 4.04 -12.97 -11.54
N LYS A 231 3.97 -12.17 -12.60
CA LYS A 231 4.47 -10.80 -12.66
C LYS A 231 3.42 -9.86 -12.09
N LEU A 232 3.61 -9.44 -10.86
CA LEU A 232 2.65 -8.63 -10.11
C LEU A 232 3.16 -7.19 -9.96
N THR A 233 2.24 -6.23 -9.98
CA THR A 233 2.51 -4.83 -9.65
C THR A 233 2.09 -4.56 -8.22
N LEU A 234 3.04 -4.16 -7.37
CA LEU A 234 2.86 -3.99 -5.93
C LEU A 234 2.96 -2.51 -5.58
N ALA A 235 1.89 -1.93 -5.03
CA ALA A 235 1.88 -0.59 -4.45
C ALA A 235 1.67 -0.72 -2.94
N LEU A 236 2.74 -0.59 -2.18
CA LEU A 236 2.76 -0.94 -0.75
C LEU A 236 2.97 0.32 0.10
N ALA A 237 2.05 0.60 1.02
CA ALA A 237 2.19 1.65 2.03
C ALA A 237 2.57 3.04 1.48
N GLY A 238 2.05 3.42 0.31
CA GLY A 238 2.32 4.70 -0.34
C GLY A 238 3.66 4.78 -1.10
N GLU A 239 4.46 3.70 -1.10
CA GLU A 239 5.65 3.63 -1.93
C GLU A 239 5.32 3.57 -3.43
N LYS A 240 6.31 3.91 -4.26
CA LYS A 240 6.17 3.83 -5.72
C LYS A 240 5.86 2.38 -6.13
N PRO A 241 4.88 2.16 -7.02
CA PRO A 241 4.56 0.82 -7.48
C PRO A 241 5.77 0.12 -8.10
N VAL A 242 6.03 -1.11 -7.69
CA VAL A 242 7.11 -1.96 -8.22
C VAL A 242 6.55 -3.21 -8.86
N THR A 243 7.13 -3.63 -9.97
CA THR A 243 6.78 -4.92 -10.58
C THR A 243 7.76 -6.01 -10.14
N LYS A 244 7.24 -7.13 -9.66
CA LYS A 244 8.02 -8.27 -9.17
C LYS A 244 7.42 -9.58 -9.69
N GLN A 245 8.28 -10.57 -9.90
CA GLN A 245 7.83 -11.95 -10.12
C GLN A 245 7.77 -12.66 -8.77
N LEU A 246 6.58 -13.18 -8.42
CA LEU A 246 6.31 -13.85 -7.16
C LEU A 246 5.57 -15.17 -7.42
N THR A 247 5.89 -16.19 -6.63
CA THR A 247 5.24 -17.51 -6.67
C THR A 247 4.13 -17.55 -5.63
N ALA A 248 3.13 -16.70 -5.82
CA ALA A 248 2.02 -16.50 -4.89
C ALA A 248 0.70 -16.88 -5.56
N LEU A 249 -0.08 -17.74 -4.91
CA LEU A 249 -1.40 -18.15 -5.40
C LEU A 249 -2.46 -17.09 -5.07
N ARG A 250 -2.42 -16.52 -3.86
CA ARG A 250 -3.36 -15.51 -3.38
C ARG A 250 -2.67 -14.20 -3.03
N VAL A 251 -3.47 -13.12 -2.96
CA VAL A 251 -3.00 -11.79 -2.54
C VAL A 251 -2.30 -11.85 -1.17
N SER A 252 -2.82 -12.63 -0.22
CA SER A 252 -2.19 -12.86 1.10
C SER A 252 -0.77 -13.39 0.98
N ASP A 253 -0.57 -14.38 0.11
CA ASP A 253 0.71 -15.09 -0.04
C ASP A 253 1.75 -14.16 -0.66
N ALA A 254 1.33 -13.31 -1.60
CA ALA A 254 2.20 -12.29 -2.20
C ALA A 254 2.66 -11.25 -1.18
N LEU A 255 1.76 -10.79 -0.30
CA LEU A 255 2.10 -9.85 0.77
C LEU A 255 3.03 -10.49 1.82
N GLU A 256 2.78 -11.74 2.20
CA GLU A 256 3.65 -12.50 3.11
C GLU A 256 5.05 -12.70 2.53
N GLN A 257 5.16 -13.04 1.24
CA GLN A 257 6.44 -13.17 0.54
C GLN A 257 7.21 -11.84 0.51
N MET A 258 6.48 -10.72 0.40
CA MET A 258 7.02 -9.36 0.47
C MET A 258 7.28 -8.87 1.90
N LYS A 259 7.03 -9.70 2.91
CA LYS A 259 7.20 -9.36 4.34
C LYS A 259 6.34 -8.15 4.77
N VAL A 260 5.14 -8.07 4.20
CA VAL A 260 4.12 -7.10 4.59
C VAL A 260 3.18 -7.77 5.59
N ASP A 261 3.26 -7.32 6.84
CA ASP A 261 2.31 -7.69 7.89
C ASP A 261 1.03 -6.86 7.72
N VAL A 262 -0.12 -7.51 7.63
CA VAL A 262 -1.43 -6.86 7.41
C VAL A 262 -2.22 -6.90 8.72
N ASP A 263 -2.48 -5.72 9.28
CA ASP A 263 -3.30 -5.55 10.47
C ASP A 263 -4.80 -5.44 10.13
N LYS A 264 -5.65 -5.51 11.18
CA LYS A 264 -7.12 -5.44 11.03
C LYS A 264 -7.64 -4.11 10.50
N THR A 265 -6.86 -3.05 10.65
CA THR A 265 -7.21 -1.71 10.20
C THR A 265 -6.79 -1.47 8.76
N ASP A 266 -5.83 -2.24 8.27
CA ASP A 266 -5.24 -2.05 6.95
C ASP A 266 -6.22 -2.43 5.83
N GLU A 267 -5.96 -1.84 4.67
CA GLU A 267 -6.77 -2.05 3.49
C GLU A 267 -5.92 -2.71 2.40
N VAL A 268 -6.39 -3.86 1.91
CA VAL A 268 -5.75 -4.61 0.82
C VAL A 268 -6.72 -4.72 -0.35
N SER A 269 -6.25 -4.36 -1.54
CA SER A 269 -7.01 -4.49 -2.79
C SER A 269 -6.15 -5.14 -3.87
N PRO A 270 -6.58 -6.25 -4.50
CA PRO A 270 -7.81 -7.02 -4.24
C PRO A 270 -7.85 -7.67 -2.86
N LYS A 271 -8.97 -8.29 -2.48
CA LYS A 271 -9.10 -8.95 -1.17
C LYS A 271 -7.98 -9.99 -0.94
N PRO A 272 -7.46 -10.17 0.29
CA PRO A 272 -6.37 -11.11 0.57
C PRO A 272 -6.58 -12.54 0.06
N GLY A 273 -7.83 -13.04 0.08
CA GLY A 273 -8.15 -14.38 -0.40
C GLY A 273 -8.32 -14.52 -1.92
N ARG A 274 -8.24 -13.44 -2.71
CA ARG A 274 -8.38 -13.51 -4.17
C ARG A 274 -7.19 -14.27 -4.77
N VAL A 275 -7.49 -15.21 -5.66
CA VAL A 275 -6.49 -15.89 -6.49
C VAL A 275 -5.89 -14.90 -7.48
N LEU A 276 -4.57 -14.91 -7.62
CA LEU A 276 -3.79 -13.98 -8.42
C LEU A 276 -3.62 -14.48 -9.86
N GLU A 277 -3.66 -13.54 -10.79
CA GLU A 277 -3.39 -13.72 -12.21
C GLU A 277 -2.11 -12.95 -12.61
N ASP A 278 -1.51 -13.29 -13.74
CA ASP A 278 -0.34 -12.56 -14.25
C ASP A 278 -0.71 -11.12 -14.61
N GLY A 279 0.12 -10.16 -14.21
CA GLY A 279 -0.12 -8.73 -14.42
C GLY A 279 -0.98 -8.07 -13.34
N ASP A 280 -1.50 -8.82 -12.36
CA ASP A 280 -2.35 -8.27 -11.30
C ASP A 280 -1.65 -7.16 -10.51
N LYS A 281 -2.44 -6.17 -10.10
CA LYS A 281 -2.00 -5.07 -9.23
C LYS A 281 -2.51 -5.26 -7.81
N ILE A 282 -1.59 -5.38 -6.85
CA ILE A 282 -1.88 -5.41 -5.43
C ILE A 282 -1.58 -4.04 -4.83
N VAL A 283 -2.55 -3.51 -4.09
CA VAL A 283 -2.45 -2.28 -3.33
C VAL A 283 -2.62 -2.60 -1.86
N PHE A 284 -1.62 -2.25 -1.06
CA PHE A 284 -1.67 -2.30 0.40
C PHE A 284 -1.63 -0.87 0.94
N THR A 285 -2.59 -0.52 1.77
CA THR A 285 -2.65 0.76 2.50
C THR A 285 -2.52 0.48 3.98
N ASP A 286 -1.44 0.97 4.58
CA ASP A 286 -1.25 0.97 6.04
C ASP A 286 -2.20 2.01 6.66
N VAL A 287 -3.09 1.55 7.53
CA VAL A 287 -4.09 2.41 8.17
C VAL A 287 -3.89 2.37 9.68
N ARG A 288 -3.38 3.48 10.21
CA ARG A 288 -3.15 3.65 11.65
C ARG A 288 -4.15 4.63 12.24
N VAL A 289 -4.83 4.23 13.30
CA VAL A 289 -5.74 5.10 14.05
C VAL A 289 -5.10 5.50 15.37
N ALA A 290 -4.83 6.78 15.57
CA ALA A 290 -4.27 7.33 16.79
C ALA A 290 -5.31 8.14 17.57
N THR A 291 -5.12 8.22 18.89
CA THR A 291 -5.82 9.17 19.75
C THR A 291 -4.82 10.22 20.20
N GLU A 292 -5.01 11.45 19.77
CA GLU A 292 -4.18 12.58 20.15
C GLU A 292 -4.92 13.48 21.14
N ARG A 293 -4.23 13.94 22.16
CA ARG A 293 -4.78 14.86 23.15
C ARG A 293 -4.09 16.20 23.01
N ASP A 294 -4.87 17.20 22.65
CA ASP A 294 -4.46 18.60 22.63
C ASP A 294 -5.00 19.25 23.90
N ARG A 295 -4.09 19.63 24.78
CA ARG A 295 -4.44 20.27 26.05
C ARG A 295 -4.27 21.76 25.93
N ASP A 296 -5.01 22.47 26.76
CA ASP A 296 -4.90 23.92 26.88
C ASP A 296 -5.23 24.68 25.57
N GLN A 297 -6.11 24.12 24.73
CA GLN A 297 -6.55 24.80 23.52
C GLN A 297 -7.39 26.03 23.87
N VAL A 298 -7.00 27.17 23.32
CA VAL A 298 -7.65 28.46 23.58
C VAL A 298 -9.07 28.49 23.03
N ILE A 299 -10.02 28.97 23.84
CA ILE A 299 -11.36 29.35 23.41
C ILE A 299 -11.42 30.87 23.42
N GLU A 300 -11.42 31.49 22.25
CA GLU A 300 -11.48 32.94 22.14
C GLU A 300 -12.74 33.50 22.81
N ALA A 301 -12.54 34.51 23.65
CA ALA A 301 -13.64 35.20 24.31
C ALA A 301 -14.21 36.32 23.44
N GLY A 302 -15.54 36.32 23.26
CA GLY A 302 -16.24 37.40 22.57
C GLY A 302 -16.36 38.68 23.40
N THR A 303 -16.80 39.77 22.76
CA THR A 303 -17.18 41.02 23.42
C THR A 303 -18.66 41.31 23.22
N THR A 304 -19.26 42.00 24.18
CA THR A 304 -20.64 42.51 24.12
C THR A 304 -20.62 44.00 24.37
N GLN A 305 -21.45 44.74 23.64
CA GLN A 305 -21.58 46.18 23.79
C GLN A 305 -22.60 46.52 24.88
N ARG A 306 -22.33 47.59 25.64
CA ARG A 306 -23.25 48.14 26.64
C ARG A 306 -23.33 49.64 26.43
N ASP A 307 -24.54 50.18 26.33
CA ASP A 307 -24.70 51.62 26.16
C ASP A 307 -24.23 52.38 27.39
N ASP A 308 -23.55 53.49 27.15
CA ASP A 308 -23.12 54.46 28.15
C ASP A 308 -23.76 55.81 27.82
N PRO A 309 -24.80 56.24 28.55
CA PRO A 309 -25.52 57.48 28.28
C PRO A 309 -24.73 58.72 28.71
N ASP A 310 -23.60 58.57 29.40
CA ASP A 310 -22.76 59.68 29.86
C ASP A 310 -21.60 59.94 28.88
N ALA A 311 -21.16 58.94 28.12
CA ALA A 311 -20.13 59.06 27.09
C ALA A 311 -20.72 59.53 25.74
N LEU A 312 -19.95 60.36 25.00
CA LEU A 312 -20.42 60.90 23.72
C LEU A 312 -20.58 59.81 22.66
N GLU A 313 -21.54 59.98 21.76
CA GLU A 313 -21.71 59.07 20.63
C GLU A 313 -20.40 58.90 19.84
N GLY A 314 -20.00 57.64 19.62
CA GLY A 314 -18.74 57.28 18.96
C GLY A 314 -17.55 57.07 19.90
N GLU A 315 -17.64 57.45 21.18
CA GLU A 315 -16.65 57.07 22.19
C GLU A 315 -16.85 55.62 22.64
N THR A 316 -15.75 54.87 22.82
CA THR A 316 -15.80 53.50 23.34
C THR A 316 -14.82 53.34 24.49
N SER A 317 -15.21 52.55 25.50
CA SER A 317 -14.34 52.21 26.61
C SER A 317 -14.51 50.76 27.05
N THR A 318 -13.44 50.11 27.50
CA THR A 318 -13.51 48.73 27.98
C THR A 318 -13.94 48.71 29.44
N VAL A 319 -15.17 48.27 29.71
CA VAL A 319 -15.71 48.07 31.07
C VAL A 319 -15.13 46.80 31.69
N ARG A 320 -15.03 45.73 30.90
CA ARG A 320 -14.42 44.46 31.30
C ARG A 320 -13.68 43.87 30.12
N ALA A 321 -12.39 43.58 30.28
CA ALA A 321 -11.63 42.89 29.24
C ALA A 321 -12.15 41.45 29.03
N ALA A 322 -12.22 41.02 27.77
CA ALA A 322 -12.49 39.62 27.44
C ALA A 322 -11.33 38.75 27.95
N GLN A 323 -11.63 37.57 28.47
CA GLN A 323 -10.61 36.62 28.93
C GLN A 323 -10.85 35.27 28.27
N ASP A 324 -9.87 34.79 27.52
CA ASP A 324 -10.01 33.54 26.80
C ASP A 324 -10.18 32.35 27.73
N GLY A 325 -11.08 31.47 27.31
CA GLY A 325 -11.29 30.17 27.90
C GLY A 325 -10.22 29.19 27.45
N VAL A 326 -10.25 28.01 28.04
CA VAL A 326 -9.34 26.92 27.76
C VAL A 326 -10.13 25.62 27.73
N ARG A 327 -9.88 24.77 26.75
CA ARG A 327 -10.44 23.42 26.67
C ARG A 327 -9.38 22.40 26.31
N ASP A 328 -9.60 21.19 26.80
CA ASP A 328 -8.88 20.01 26.35
C ASP A 328 -9.69 19.33 25.24
N VAL A 329 -9.02 18.97 24.14
CA VAL A 329 -9.64 18.29 23.01
C VAL A 329 -8.92 16.98 22.74
N THR A 330 -9.67 15.89 22.69
CA THR A 330 -9.16 14.59 22.26
C THR A 330 -9.62 14.34 20.82
N TYR A 331 -8.66 14.13 19.93
CA TYR A 331 -8.85 13.83 18.53
C TYR A 331 -8.64 12.34 18.26
N ARG A 332 -9.50 11.76 17.41
CA ARG A 332 -9.19 10.54 16.67
C ARG A 332 -8.59 10.97 15.34
N VAL A 333 -7.34 10.60 15.12
CA VAL A 333 -6.58 10.91 13.90
C VAL A 333 -6.38 9.60 13.14
N VAL A 334 -6.75 9.58 11.87
CA VAL A 334 -6.56 8.43 10.97
C VAL A 334 -5.42 8.78 10.02
N PHE A 335 -4.40 7.92 10.01
CA PHE A 335 -3.28 7.99 9.09
C PHE A 335 -3.44 6.92 8.01
N ARG A 336 -3.12 7.29 6.77
CA ARG A 336 -3.04 6.36 5.63
C ARG A 336 -1.65 6.48 5.03
N ASN A 337 -0.90 5.39 4.96
CA ASN A 337 0.49 5.38 4.49
C ASN A 337 1.38 6.41 5.23
N GLY A 338 1.16 6.55 6.53
CA GLY A 338 1.87 7.54 7.37
C GLY A 338 1.37 8.99 7.28
N GLU A 339 0.52 9.35 6.31
CA GLU A 339 -0.01 10.70 6.15
C GLU A 339 -1.35 10.88 6.87
N GLU A 340 -1.59 12.03 7.51
CA GLU A 340 -2.87 12.33 8.19
C GLU A 340 -4.00 12.44 7.15
N ALA A 341 -4.89 11.46 7.14
CA ALA A 341 -6.03 11.41 6.22
C ALA A 341 -7.27 12.11 6.79
N SER A 342 -7.48 12.03 8.10
CA SER A 342 -8.59 12.72 8.76
C SER A 342 -8.36 12.91 10.26
N ARG A 343 -8.96 13.96 10.81
CA ARG A 343 -8.97 14.28 12.24
C ARG A 343 -10.40 14.60 12.68
N LYS A 344 -10.88 13.91 13.72
CA LYS A 344 -12.21 14.12 14.28
C LYS A 344 -12.15 14.31 15.79
N VAL A 345 -12.84 15.33 16.29
CA VAL A 345 -13.02 15.54 17.74
C VAL A 345 -13.84 14.37 18.31
N VAL A 346 -13.29 13.69 19.31
CA VAL A 346 -13.96 12.62 20.06
C VAL A 346 -14.54 13.17 21.35
N THR A 347 -13.77 14.01 22.04
CA THR A 347 -14.17 14.60 23.31
C THR A 347 -13.60 16.00 23.39
N SER A 348 -14.38 16.93 23.93
CA SER A 348 -13.93 18.27 24.26
C SER A 348 -14.46 18.61 25.65
N SER A 349 -13.58 19.06 26.53
CA SER A 349 -13.93 19.46 27.90
C SER A 349 -13.37 20.86 28.18
N VAL A 350 -14.25 21.79 28.54
CA VAL A 350 -13.85 23.14 28.93
C VAL A 350 -13.22 23.08 30.32
N VAL A 351 -11.96 23.48 30.42
CA VAL A 351 -11.20 23.56 31.67
C VAL A 351 -11.43 24.91 32.33
N ARG A 352 -11.49 25.97 31.52
CA ARG A 352 -11.82 27.34 31.94
C ARG A 352 -12.76 27.98 30.95
N GLU A 353 -13.90 28.48 31.42
CA GLU A 353 -14.85 29.16 30.53
C GLU A 353 -14.30 30.52 30.06
N PRO A 354 -14.56 30.91 28.80
CA PRO A 354 -14.23 32.25 28.33
C PRO A 354 -15.12 33.28 29.03
N VAL A 355 -14.53 34.39 29.45
CA VAL A 355 -15.26 35.51 30.05
C VAL A 355 -15.50 36.57 28.98
N THR A 356 -16.76 36.79 28.63
CA THR A 356 -17.15 37.81 27.64
C THR A 356 -16.74 39.20 28.11
N GLY A 357 -16.01 39.92 27.26
CA GLY A 357 -15.66 41.32 27.49
C GLY A 357 -16.86 42.25 27.32
N ILE A 358 -16.86 43.37 28.03
CA ILE A 358 -17.91 44.39 27.93
C ILE A 358 -17.26 45.67 27.44
N VAL A 359 -17.69 46.15 26.28
CA VAL A 359 -17.28 47.44 25.72
C VAL A 359 -18.45 48.41 25.91
N ALA A 360 -18.23 49.47 26.68
CA ALA A 360 -19.17 50.57 26.77
C ALA A 360 -19.09 51.40 25.49
N VAL A 361 -20.24 51.67 24.88
CA VAL A 361 -20.37 52.55 23.70
C VAL A 361 -21.17 53.77 24.09
N GLY A 362 -20.60 54.95 23.85
CA GLY A 362 -21.25 56.21 24.18
C GLY A 362 -22.51 56.40 23.34
N THR A 363 -23.59 56.82 24.01
CA THR A 363 -24.91 57.09 23.40
C THR A 363 -25.37 58.52 23.65
N ARG A 364 -24.57 59.33 24.35
CA ARG A 364 -24.87 60.73 24.60
C ARG A 364 -24.67 61.53 23.33
N VAL A 365 -25.78 61.90 22.70
CA VAL A 365 -25.78 62.95 21.70
C VAL A 365 -25.58 64.28 22.43
N PRO A 366 -24.58 65.10 22.08
CA PRO A 366 -24.38 66.39 22.71
C PRO A 366 -25.67 67.22 22.56
N GLU A 367 -26.15 67.76 23.68
CA GLU A 367 -27.29 68.67 23.68
C GLU A 367 -26.92 69.87 22.79
N PRO A 368 -27.76 70.24 21.81
CA PRO A 368 -27.48 71.37 20.95
C PRO A 368 -27.26 72.59 21.86
N GLU A 369 -26.09 73.22 21.75
CA GLU A 369 -25.81 74.46 22.47
C GLU A 369 -26.96 75.45 22.22
N PRO A 370 -27.47 76.16 23.25
CA PRO A 370 -28.55 77.11 23.05
C PRO A 370 -28.08 78.17 22.06
N GLU A 371 -28.80 78.27 20.93
CA GLU A 371 -28.58 79.32 19.95
C GLU A 371 -28.61 80.69 20.66
N PRO A 372 -27.57 81.53 20.53
CA PRO A 372 -27.58 82.86 21.14
C PRO A 372 -28.61 83.77 20.46
N GLU A 373 -29.43 84.47 21.27
CA GLU A 373 -30.32 85.55 20.80
C GLU A 373 -29.54 86.68 20.11
N PRO A 374 -30.12 87.36 19.08
CA PRO A 374 -29.36 88.23 18.18
C PRO A 374 -29.32 89.71 18.61
N ALA A 375 -28.14 90.36 18.49
CA ALA A 375 -27.98 91.81 18.25
C ALA A 375 -26.52 92.14 17.81
N PRO A 376 -26.24 93.27 17.14
CA PRO A 376 -26.02 93.39 15.69
C PRO A 376 -24.54 93.53 15.25
N ALA A 377 -24.37 93.37 13.94
CA ALA A 377 -23.14 93.28 13.14
C ALA A 377 -22.13 94.44 13.26
N ALA A 378 -20.83 94.14 13.03
CA ALA A 378 -20.11 94.38 11.75
C ALA A 378 -18.60 93.99 11.89
N PRO A 379 -17.76 94.05 10.84
CA PRO A 379 -17.46 92.95 9.92
C PRO A 379 -15.96 92.57 9.92
N THR A 380 -15.59 91.34 9.54
CA THR A 380 -14.33 91.05 8.81
C THR A 380 -14.30 89.57 8.40
N SER A 381 -14.51 89.31 7.12
CA SER A 381 -13.50 88.85 6.15
C SER A 381 -13.40 87.32 6.07
N ASN A 382 -14.29 86.74 5.24
CA ASN A 382 -14.19 85.36 4.81
C ASN A 382 -13.15 85.24 3.69
N PHE A 383 -12.01 84.64 4.02
CA PHE A 383 -11.11 84.02 3.04
C PHE A 383 -11.02 82.54 3.38
N ALA A 384 -11.78 81.71 2.65
CA ALA A 384 -11.63 80.27 2.53
C ALA A 384 -12.38 79.90 1.24
N GLY A 385 -11.77 79.39 0.17
CA GLY A 385 -10.69 78.42 0.13
C GLY A 385 -11.22 77.12 -0.47
N GLY A 386 -11.71 77.17 -1.71
CA GLY A 386 -12.17 76.01 -2.48
C GLY A 386 -12.65 76.44 -3.86
N SER A 387 -11.96 76.02 -4.92
CA SER A 387 -12.25 76.45 -6.30
C SER A 387 -13.37 75.61 -6.92
N THR A 388 -14.62 76.03 -6.74
CA THR A 388 -15.74 75.50 -7.54
C THR A 388 -15.95 76.35 -8.80
N VAL A 389 -16.65 75.82 -9.80
CA VAL A 389 -17.05 76.60 -11.00
C VAL A 389 -17.80 77.89 -10.61
N TRP A 390 -18.57 77.83 -9.53
CA TRP A 390 -19.31 78.96 -8.98
C TRP A 390 -18.42 80.06 -8.41
N ASP A 391 -17.26 79.72 -7.85
CA ASP A 391 -16.30 80.72 -7.37
C ASP A 391 -15.61 81.44 -8.51
N GLN A 392 -15.30 80.74 -9.60
CA GLN A 392 -14.75 81.36 -10.80
C GLN A 392 -15.78 82.28 -11.46
N LEU A 393 -17.05 81.86 -11.48
CA LEU A 393 -18.15 82.67 -11.97
C LEU A 393 -18.33 83.91 -11.09
N ALA A 394 -18.33 83.75 -9.76
CA ALA A 394 -18.40 84.88 -8.84
C ALA A 394 -17.17 85.81 -8.95
N GLN A 395 -15.98 85.26 -9.21
CA GLN A 395 -14.78 86.06 -9.46
C GLN A 395 -14.94 86.94 -10.71
N CYS A 396 -15.56 86.42 -11.77
CA CYS A 396 -15.83 87.18 -12.98
C CYS A 396 -16.98 88.18 -12.81
N GLU A 397 -18.05 87.80 -12.12
CA GLU A 397 -19.29 88.58 -12.00
C GLU A 397 -19.20 89.70 -10.94
N SER A 398 -18.51 89.46 -9.83
CA SER A 398 -18.45 90.39 -8.69
C SER A 398 -17.04 90.64 -8.15
N GLY A 399 -16.00 90.14 -8.83
CA GLY A 399 -14.65 90.15 -8.29
C GLY A 399 -14.45 89.22 -7.10
N GLY A 400 -15.38 88.27 -6.88
CA GLY A 400 -15.34 87.29 -5.79
C GLY A 400 -16.03 87.78 -4.51
N ASN A 401 -16.67 88.95 -4.54
CA ASN A 401 -17.36 89.52 -3.39
C ASN A 401 -18.82 89.02 -3.30
N TRP A 402 -19.03 87.99 -2.49
CA TRP A 402 -20.34 87.38 -2.28
C TRP A 402 -21.39 88.30 -1.61
N ALA A 403 -20.95 89.37 -0.96
CA ALA A 403 -21.84 90.35 -0.31
C ALA A 403 -22.05 91.63 -1.15
N ILE A 404 -21.65 91.63 -2.43
CA ILE A 404 -21.70 92.84 -3.25
C ILE A 404 -23.14 93.35 -3.44
N ASN A 405 -23.32 94.66 -3.26
CA ASN A 405 -24.57 95.36 -3.54
C ASN A 405 -24.24 96.80 -3.93
N THR A 406 -24.01 97.03 -5.21
CA THR A 406 -23.61 98.35 -5.76
C THR A 406 -24.81 99.21 -6.16
N GLY A 407 -26.04 98.72 -5.96
CA GLY A 407 -27.26 99.42 -6.36
C GLY A 407 -27.55 99.36 -7.87
N ASN A 408 -26.87 98.50 -8.63
CA ASN A 408 -27.05 98.31 -10.07
C ASN A 408 -28.22 97.36 -10.44
N GLY A 409 -29.03 96.96 -9.46
CA GLY A 409 -30.16 96.04 -9.64
C GLY A 409 -29.80 94.55 -9.58
N TYR A 410 -28.51 94.22 -9.41
CA TYR A 410 -27.99 92.87 -9.22
C TYR A 410 -27.27 92.77 -7.88
N TYR A 411 -27.32 91.58 -7.28
CA TYR A 411 -26.90 91.39 -5.90
C TYR A 411 -26.11 90.09 -5.73
N GLY A 412 -25.15 90.12 -4.80
CA GLY A 412 -24.39 88.95 -4.38
C GLY A 412 -23.34 88.50 -5.39
N GLY A 413 -22.58 87.46 -5.01
CA GLY A 413 -21.37 87.05 -5.73
C GLY A 413 -21.61 86.66 -7.18
N LEU A 414 -22.80 86.11 -7.46
CA LEU A 414 -23.24 85.68 -8.78
C LEU A 414 -24.15 86.70 -9.47
N GLN A 415 -24.21 87.95 -8.99
CA GLN A 415 -24.95 89.05 -9.64
C GLN A 415 -26.40 88.64 -10.01
N PHE A 416 -27.17 88.14 -9.05
CA PHE A 416 -28.59 87.82 -9.28
C PHE A 416 -29.44 89.07 -9.33
N ASN A 417 -30.41 89.14 -10.25
CA ASN A 417 -31.52 90.06 -10.08
C ASN A 417 -32.49 89.51 -9.01
N LEU A 418 -33.23 90.39 -8.34
CA LEU A 418 -34.07 89.98 -7.21
C LEU A 418 -35.27 89.09 -7.62
N GLY A 419 -35.83 89.31 -8.80
CA GLY A 419 -36.97 88.52 -9.30
C GLY A 419 -36.60 87.06 -9.54
N THR A 420 -35.49 86.82 -10.25
CA THR A 420 -34.93 85.49 -10.50
C THR A 420 -34.48 84.84 -9.20
N TRP A 421 -33.82 85.58 -8.31
CA TRP A 421 -33.44 85.06 -6.99
C TRP A 421 -34.64 84.46 -6.25
N GLN A 422 -35.75 85.19 -6.19
CA GLN A 422 -36.95 84.76 -5.51
C GLN A 422 -37.68 83.63 -6.24
N SER A 423 -37.71 83.65 -7.58
CA SER A 423 -38.38 82.60 -8.35
C SER A 423 -37.71 81.22 -8.21
N TYR A 424 -36.41 81.18 -7.89
CA TYR A 424 -35.65 79.95 -7.69
C TYR A 424 -35.43 79.60 -6.20
N GLY A 425 -36.27 80.17 -5.33
CA GLY A 425 -36.36 79.80 -3.92
C GLY A 425 -35.35 80.52 -3.02
N GLY A 426 -34.79 81.63 -3.48
CA GLY A 426 -34.01 82.54 -2.65
C GLY A 426 -34.89 83.49 -1.85
N THR A 427 -34.60 83.65 -0.56
CA THR A 427 -35.29 84.60 0.32
C THR A 427 -34.41 85.82 0.60
N GLY A 428 -35.00 87.00 0.81
CA GLY A 428 -34.24 88.24 1.02
C GLY A 428 -33.46 88.70 -0.21
N LEU A 429 -32.40 89.50 -0.01
CA LEU A 429 -31.49 89.93 -1.08
C LEU A 429 -30.35 88.90 -1.24
N PRO A 430 -29.92 88.54 -2.46
CA PRO A 430 -28.79 87.63 -2.66
C PRO A 430 -27.54 88.03 -1.87
N SER A 431 -27.20 89.33 -1.84
CA SER A 431 -26.05 89.89 -1.12
C SER A 431 -26.12 89.76 0.41
N SER A 432 -27.30 89.52 0.97
CA SER A 432 -27.50 89.26 2.40
C SER A 432 -27.45 87.77 2.76
N ASN A 433 -27.31 86.89 1.77
CA ASN A 433 -27.26 85.45 1.98
C ASN A 433 -25.83 84.92 1.88
N SER A 434 -25.54 83.82 2.58
CA SER A 434 -24.22 83.17 2.52
C SER A 434 -23.90 82.71 1.09
N ARG A 435 -22.60 82.56 0.80
CA ARG A 435 -22.10 82.02 -0.46
C ARG A 435 -22.77 80.69 -0.81
N GLU A 436 -22.88 79.78 0.14
CA GLU A 436 -23.43 78.44 -0.04
C GLU A 436 -24.92 78.50 -0.40
N THR A 437 -25.64 79.45 0.20
CA THR A 437 -27.06 79.71 -0.12
C THR A 437 -27.22 80.27 -1.53
N GLN A 438 -26.33 81.20 -1.92
CA GLN A 438 -26.32 81.74 -3.28
C GLN A 438 -26.02 80.66 -4.32
N ILE A 439 -25.06 79.78 -4.04
CA ILE A 439 -24.73 78.63 -4.88
C ILE A 439 -25.90 77.66 -4.97
N ALA A 440 -26.56 77.33 -3.86
CA ALA A 440 -27.70 76.41 -3.86
C ALA A 440 -28.86 76.92 -4.74
N VAL A 441 -29.13 78.23 -4.73
CA VAL A 441 -30.14 78.83 -5.62
C VAL A 441 -29.64 78.87 -7.07
N ALA A 442 -28.35 79.14 -7.29
CA ALA A 442 -27.74 79.09 -8.61
C ALA A 442 -27.75 77.69 -9.24
N GLU A 443 -27.61 76.64 -8.43
CA GLU A 443 -27.74 75.27 -8.89
C GLU A 443 -29.16 74.92 -9.33
N ARG A 444 -30.17 75.44 -8.62
CA ARG A 444 -31.58 75.30 -9.05
C ARG A 444 -31.85 76.06 -10.34
N LEU A 445 -31.33 77.28 -10.46
CA LEU A 445 -31.42 78.05 -11.70
C LEU A 445 -30.73 77.31 -12.85
N ARG A 446 -29.49 76.85 -12.67
CA ARG A 446 -28.74 76.07 -13.68
C ARG A 446 -29.47 74.81 -14.11
N ALA A 447 -30.06 74.08 -13.15
CA ALA A 447 -30.82 72.88 -13.44
C ALA A 447 -32.09 73.19 -14.27
N ALA A 448 -32.72 74.34 -14.03
CA ALA A 448 -33.92 74.76 -14.76
C ALA A 448 -33.60 75.34 -16.15
N THR A 449 -32.46 76.01 -16.32
CA THR A 449 -32.04 76.60 -17.60
C THR A 449 -31.21 75.64 -18.47
N GLY A 450 -30.78 74.50 -17.91
CA GLY A 450 -30.01 73.48 -18.62
C GLY A 450 -28.52 73.79 -18.78
N GLY A 451 -28.02 74.86 -18.15
CA GLY A 451 -26.66 75.36 -18.34
C GLY A 451 -26.40 76.68 -17.63
N TYR A 452 -25.22 77.27 -17.88
CA TYR A 452 -24.77 78.53 -17.26
C TYR A 452 -25.20 79.79 -18.05
N GLY A 453 -26.13 79.68 -18.99
CA GLY A 453 -26.60 80.78 -19.84
C GLY A 453 -27.19 81.99 -19.12
N SER A 454 -27.49 81.90 -17.82
CA SER A 454 -27.86 83.07 -17.00
C SER A 454 -26.70 84.02 -16.71
N TRP A 455 -25.46 83.61 -17.00
CA TRP A 455 -24.23 84.41 -16.86
C TRP A 455 -23.46 84.45 -18.18
N PRO A 456 -24.00 85.07 -19.24
CA PRO A 456 -23.56 84.82 -20.62
C PRO A 456 -22.12 85.26 -20.92
N SER A 457 -21.66 86.38 -20.37
CA SER A 457 -20.29 86.87 -20.57
C SER A 457 -19.26 86.05 -19.79
N CYS A 458 -19.53 85.76 -18.52
CA CYS A 458 -18.60 85.06 -17.65
C CYS A 458 -18.58 83.54 -17.91
N SER A 459 -19.72 82.93 -18.22
CA SER A 459 -19.76 81.51 -18.62
C SER A 459 -19.02 81.27 -19.93
N SER A 460 -19.11 82.19 -20.91
CA SER A 460 -18.36 82.12 -22.17
C SER A 460 -16.85 82.30 -21.93
N SER A 461 -16.45 83.27 -21.11
CA SER A 461 -15.04 83.47 -20.75
C SER A 461 -14.43 82.30 -19.98
N LEU A 462 -15.24 81.50 -19.28
CA LEU A 462 -14.83 80.32 -18.52
C LEU A 462 -15.03 79.00 -19.30
N GLY A 463 -15.54 79.04 -20.53
CA GLY A 463 -15.76 77.85 -21.36
C GLY A 463 -16.85 76.89 -20.85
N LEU A 464 -17.85 77.41 -20.12
CA LEU A 464 -18.93 76.63 -19.56
C LEU A 464 -20.08 76.41 -20.56
N PRO A 465 -20.78 75.26 -20.53
CA PRO A 465 -21.93 75.02 -21.39
C PRO A 465 -23.08 75.99 -21.02
N GLN A 466 -23.58 76.73 -22.01
CA GLN A 466 -24.64 77.73 -21.82
C GLN A 466 -26.03 77.14 -21.84
#